data_AF-A0A1J3IIY8-F1
#
_entry.id   AF-A0A1J3IIY8-F1
#
_cell.length_a   1.000
_cell.length_b   1.000
_cell.length_c   1.000
_cell.angle_alpha   90.00
_cell.angle_beta   90.00
_cell.angle_gamma   90.00
#
_symmetry.space_group_name_H-M   'P 1'
#
loop_
_entity.id
_entity.type
_entity.pdbx_description
1 polymer ?
#
loop_
_entity_poly.entity_id
_entity_poly.type
_entity_poly.pdbx_seq_one_letter_code
_entity_poly.pdbx_strand_id
1 'polypeptide(L)'
;HHVTDKCGDACPCISREDKGRSLTSCPVKMIEIQGFRATMKEMTMIKHFLDYFPCLKLMSIYVDELGNPEVLKLVLEMLELYKKLSSCDVQLLVS
;
A
#
# COMPACT_ATOMS: atom_id res chain seq x y z
N HIS A 1 -5.41 10.53 -12.87
CA HIS A 1 -6.03 10.09 -11.60
C HIS A 1 -7.44 9.64 -11.94
N HIS A 2 -7.96 8.57 -11.33
CA HIS A 2 -9.21 7.98 -11.82
C HIS A 2 -10.49 8.67 -11.30
N VAL A 3 -10.43 9.31 -10.11
CA VAL A 3 -11.61 9.93 -9.47
C VAL A 3 -11.53 11.46 -9.41
N THR A 4 -10.33 12.02 -9.24
CA THR A 4 -10.11 13.47 -9.15
C THR A 4 -8.79 13.84 -9.80
N ASP A 5 -8.70 14.97 -10.49
CA ASP A 5 -7.44 15.43 -11.08
C ASP A 5 -6.43 16.00 -10.07
N LYS A 6 -6.78 16.03 -8.78
CA LYS A 6 -5.92 16.54 -7.70
C LYS A 6 -5.11 15.42 -7.05
N CYS A 7 -3.90 15.76 -6.61
CA CYS A 7 -3.06 14.91 -5.77
C CYS A 7 -3.33 15.18 -4.29
N GLY A 8 -3.38 14.12 -3.48
CA GLY A 8 -3.25 14.20 -2.03
C GLY A 8 -1.89 13.68 -1.57
N ASP A 9 -1.58 13.81 -0.28
CA ASP A 9 -0.27 13.46 0.30
C ASP A 9 0.17 12.00 0.10
N ALA A 10 -0.80 11.10 -0.13
CA ALA A 10 -0.56 9.68 -0.42
C ALA A 10 -0.25 9.38 -1.90
N CYS A 11 -0.44 10.37 -2.79
CA CYS A 11 -0.34 10.15 -4.23
C CYS A 11 1.13 9.90 -4.64
N PRO A 12 1.41 8.89 -5.49
CA PRO A 12 2.76 8.66 -6.00
C PRO A 12 3.21 9.72 -7.03
N CYS A 13 2.31 10.58 -7.52
CA CYS A 13 2.62 11.59 -8.53
C CYS A 13 3.36 12.83 -7.99
N ILE A 14 3.34 13.06 -6.67
CA ILE A 14 4.00 14.21 -6.03
C ILE A 14 5.38 13.83 -5.49
N SER A 15 6.34 14.76 -5.56
CA SER A 15 7.69 14.53 -5.03
C SER A 15 7.67 14.36 -3.51
N ARG A 16 8.75 13.85 -2.93
CA ARG A 16 8.85 13.68 -1.47
C ARG A 16 8.87 15.01 -0.73
N GLU A 17 9.42 16.07 -1.33
CA GLU A 17 9.47 17.40 -0.72
C GLU A 17 8.08 18.05 -0.65
N ASP A 18 7.21 17.72 -1.60
CA ASP A 18 5.86 18.29 -1.71
C ASP A 18 4.80 17.55 -0.89
N LYS A 19 5.16 16.42 -0.26
CA LYS A 19 4.25 15.65 0.60
C LYS A 19 4.14 16.32 1.98
N GLY A 20 2.92 16.70 2.36
CA GLY A 20 2.66 17.28 3.68
C GLY A 20 2.99 16.32 4.83
N ARG A 21 3.16 16.87 6.05
CA ARG A 21 3.38 16.06 7.27
C ARG A 21 2.15 15.24 7.69
N SER A 22 1.02 15.42 7.03
CA SER A 22 -0.29 14.86 7.41
C SER A 22 -0.23 13.36 7.70
N LEU A 23 0.42 12.58 6.83
CA LEU A 23 0.51 11.12 6.96
C LEU A 23 1.38 10.71 8.15
N THR A 24 2.52 11.39 8.36
CA THR A 24 3.44 11.10 9.48
C THR A 24 2.84 11.42 10.85
N SER A 25 1.86 12.33 10.90
CA SER A 25 1.08 12.63 12.11
C SER A 25 -0.20 11.80 12.24
N CYS A 26 -0.52 10.98 11.24
CA CYS A 26 -1.82 10.31 11.17
C CYS A 26 -1.88 9.12 12.13
N PRO A 27 -2.82 9.07 13.09
CA PRO A 27 -2.92 8.00 14.08
C PRO A 27 -3.62 6.74 13.53
N VAL A 28 -3.66 6.57 12.21
CA VAL A 28 -4.30 5.42 11.56
C VAL A 28 -3.57 4.14 11.93
N LYS A 29 -4.34 3.14 12.35
CA LYS A 29 -3.84 1.83 12.79
C LYS A 29 -4.14 0.71 11.79
N MET A 30 -5.11 0.91 10.91
CA MET A 30 -5.58 -0.10 9.96
C MET A 30 -5.85 0.54 8.60
N ILE A 31 -5.42 -0.12 7.53
CA ILE A 31 -5.73 0.23 6.15
C ILE A 31 -6.28 -1.01 5.45
N GLU A 32 -7.36 -0.84 4.69
CA GLU A 32 -7.89 -1.85 3.79
C GLU A 32 -7.73 -1.37 2.34
N ILE A 33 -7.14 -2.22 1.51
CA ILE A 33 -6.97 -1.99 0.08
C ILE A 33 -7.85 -2.99 -0.65
N GLN A 34 -8.90 -2.48 -1.31
CA GLN A 34 -9.85 -3.28 -2.08
C GLN A 34 -9.49 -3.27 -3.57
N GLY A 35 -9.78 -4.37 -4.28
CA GLY A 35 -9.61 -4.47 -5.73
C GLY A 35 -8.16 -4.35 -6.19
N PHE A 36 -7.21 -4.90 -5.41
CA PHE A 36 -5.78 -4.83 -5.69
C PHE A 36 -5.42 -5.64 -6.95
N ARG A 37 -4.73 -4.99 -7.89
CA ARG A 37 -4.39 -5.57 -9.21
C ARG A 37 -2.91 -5.86 -9.42
N ALA A 38 -2.11 -5.85 -8.35
CA ALA A 38 -0.66 -6.10 -8.40
C ALA A 38 0.12 -5.20 -9.38
N THR A 39 -0.35 -3.98 -9.62
CA THR A 39 0.38 -3.02 -10.44
C THR A 39 1.54 -2.40 -9.67
N MET A 40 2.60 -1.98 -10.38
CA MET A 40 3.73 -1.27 -9.76
C MET A 40 3.31 0.00 -9.02
N LYS A 41 2.24 0.66 -9.46
CA LYS A 41 1.69 1.85 -8.80
C LYS A 41 1.09 1.50 -7.44
N GLU A 42 0.30 0.43 -7.36
CA GLU A 42 -0.28 -0.05 -6.09
C GLU A 42 0.82 -0.52 -5.14
N MET A 43 1.83 -1.25 -5.63
CA MET A 43 2.99 -1.66 -4.83
C MET A 43 3.76 -0.47 -4.25
N THR A 44 3.96 0.58 -5.06
CA THR A 44 4.59 1.83 -4.60
C THR A 44 3.75 2.51 -3.51
N MET A 45 2.42 2.46 -3.63
CA MET A 45 1.50 3.04 -2.65
C MET A 45 1.50 2.26 -1.33
N ILE A 46 1.54 0.93 -1.37
CA ILE A 46 1.71 0.07 -0.18
C ILE A 46 3.00 0.44 0.57
N LYS A 47 4.13 0.50 -0.15
CA LYS A 47 5.40 0.94 0.44
C LYS A 47 5.30 2.33 1.06
N HIS A 48 4.68 3.28 0.36
CA HIS A 48 4.48 4.63 0.86
C HIS A 48 3.67 4.65 2.16
N PHE A 49 2.65 3.81 2.29
CA PHE A 49 1.89 3.71 3.54
C PHE A 49 2.72 3.13 4.69
N LEU A 50 3.49 2.08 4.43
CA LEU A 50 4.37 1.49 5.44
C LEU A 50 5.45 2.46 5.93
N ASP A 51 5.99 3.28 5.02
CA ASP A 51 7.04 4.26 5.33
C ASP A 51 6.50 5.47 6.12
N TYR A 52 5.27 5.91 5.84
CA TYR A 52 4.75 7.20 6.33
C TYR A 52 3.68 7.13 7.42
N PHE A 53 3.09 5.97 7.70
CA PHE A 53 2.13 5.81 8.81
C PHE A 53 2.79 5.14 10.02
N PRO A 54 3.35 5.90 10.98
CA PRO A 54 4.10 5.31 12.09
C PRO A 54 3.21 4.50 13.06
N CYS A 55 1.91 4.74 13.06
CA CYS A 55 0.95 4.05 13.91
C CYS A 55 0.29 2.83 13.24
N LEU A 56 0.59 2.56 11.96
CA LEU A 56 -0.05 1.48 11.22
C LEU A 56 0.33 0.12 11.82
N LYS A 57 -0.67 -0.69 12.13
CA LYS A 57 -0.53 -2.03 12.73
C LYS A 57 -1.01 -3.13 11.81
N LEU A 58 -2.02 -2.86 10.99
CA LEU A 58 -2.57 -3.84 10.06
C LEU A 58 -2.82 -3.20 8.69
N MET A 59 -2.43 -3.92 7.64
CA MET A 59 -2.80 -3.63 6.28
C MET A 59 -3.38 -4.88 5.63
N SER A 60 -4.65 -4.82 5.27
CA SER A 60 -5.36 -5.91 4.59
C SER A 60 -5.53 -5.57 3.12
N ILE A 61 -5.02 -6.42 2.24
CA ILE A 61 -5.01 -6.23 0.79
C ILE A 61 -5.88 -7.30 0.18
N TYR A 62 -6.96 -6.91 -0.47
CA TYR A 62 -7.93 -7.82 -1.09
C TYR A 62 -7.71 -7.90 -2.59
N VAL A 63 -7.53 -9.13 -3.08
CA VAL A 63 -7.39 -9.44 -4.50
C VAL A 63 -8.60 -10.26 -4.95
N ASP A 64 -9.19 -9.88 -6.08
CA ASP A 64 -10.30 -10.63 -6.69
C ASP A 64 -9.73 -11.86 -7.44
N GLU A 65 -9.02 -11.64 -8.55
CA GLU A 65 -8.33 -12.70 -9.29
C GLU A 65 -7.05 -12.17 -9.92
N LEU A 66 -5.90 -12.69 -9.49
CA LEU A 66 -4.64 -12.49 -10.20
C LEU A 66 -4.49 -13.59 -11.26
N GLY A 67 -4.82 -13.27 -12.52
CA GLY A 67 -4.80 -14.25 -13.62
C GLY A 67 -3.41 -14.82 -13.98
N ASN A 68 -2.33 -14.32 -13.36
CA ASN A 68 -0.97 -14.80 -13.57
C ASN A 68 -0.36 -15.32 -12.26
N PRO A 69 -0.12 -16.66 -12.13
CA PRO A 69 0.49 -17.27 -10.96
C PRO A 69 1.90 -16.76 -10.62
N GLU A 70 2.71 -16.40 -11.61
CA GLU A 70 4.06 -15.88 -11.40
C GLU A 70 4.02 -14.48 -10.76
N VAL A 71 3.09 -13.64 -11.22
CA VAL A 71 2.86 -12.31 -10.64
C VAL A 71 2.37 -12.45 -9.19
N LEU A 72 1.46 -13.39 -8.93
CA LEU A 72 0.97 -13.65 -7.57
C LEU A 72 2.11 -14.08 -6.65
N LYS A 73 2.99 -14.98 -7.11
CA LYS A 73 4.17 -15.41 -6.36
C LYS A 73 5.09 -14.23 -6.02
N LEU A 74 5.38 -13.37 -6.98
CA LEU A 74 6.22 -12.17 -6.77
C LEU A 74 5.59 -11.20 -5.77
N VAL A 75 4.27 -10.99 -5.85
CA VAL A 75 3.54 -10.15 -4.88
C VAL A 75 3.65 -10.73 -3.48
N LEU A 76 3.41 -12.04 -3.32
CA LEU A 76 3.51 -12.71 -2.02
C LEU A 76 4.91 -12.56 -1.43
N GLU A 77 5.96 -12.82 -2.22
CA GLU A 77 7.36 -12.63 -1.77
C GLU A 77 7.63 -11.18 -1.32
N MET A 78 7.11 -10.20 -2.05
CA MET A 78 7.26 -8.77 -1.71
C MET A 78 6.51 -8.39 -0.43
N LEU A 79 5.27 -8.85 -0.25
CA LEU A 79 4.49 -8.58 0.96
C LEU A 79 5.12 -9.25 2.19
N GLU A 80 5.72 -10.43 2.01
CA GLU A 80 6.43 -11.12 3.08
C GLU A 80 7.70 -10.37 3.51
N LEU A 81 8.38 -9.72 2.55
CA LEU A 81 9.47 -8.79 2.87
C LEU A 81 8.97 -7.57 3.63
N TYR A 82 7.83 -6.99 3.24
CA TYR A 82 7.25 -5.84 3.96
C TYR A 82 6.83 -6.20 5.38
N LYS A 83 6.26 -7.38 5.60
CA LYS A 83 5.91 -7.87 6.93
C LYS A 83 7.14 -8.04 7.83
N LYS A 84 8.30 -8.42 7.27
CA LYS A 84 9.57 -8.54 8.00
C LYS A 84 10.23 -7.20 8.30
N LEU A 85 10.12 -6.25 7.37
CA LEU A 85 10.83 -4.96 7.45
C LEU A 85 10.02 -3.87 8.17
N SER A 86 8.70 -4.00 8.22
CA SER A 86 7.81 -3.00 8.84
C SER A 86 7.28 -3.49 10.19
N SER A 87 6.80 -2.55 11.01
CA SER A 87 6.08 -2.88 12.26
C SER A 87 4.59 -3.17 12.06
N CYS A 88 4.15 -3.18 10.81
CA CYS A 88 2.78 -3.43 10.38
C CYS A 88 2.64 -4.89 9.94
N ASP A 89 1.58 -5.56 10.38
CA ASP A 89 1.20 -6.84 9.79
C ASP A 89 0.54 -6.58 8.43
N VAL A 90 1.11 -7.15 7.37
CA VAL A 90 0.61 -7.00 6.00
C VAL A 90 0.04 -8.34 5.56
N GLN A 91 -1.22 -8.34 5.14
CA GLN A 91 -1.97 -9.54 4.79
C GLN A 91 -2.55 -9.42 3.38
N LEU A 92 -2.39 -10.47 2.58
CA LEU A 92 -3.08 -10.63 1.31
C LEU A 92 -4.26 -11.58 1.51
N LEU A 93 -5.45 -11.14 1.12
CA LEU A 93 -6.71 -11.84 1.26
C LEU A 93 -7.37 -11.98 -0.11
N VAL A 94 -8.04 -13.11 -0.35
CA VAL A 94 -8.87 -13.29 -1.54
C VAL A 94 -10.28 -12.77 -1.21
N SER A 95 -10.84 -11.95 -2.10
CA SER A 95 -12.13 -11.30 -1.89
C SER A 95 -13.32 -12.11 -2.38
#